data_AF-A0A2M4A3J6-F1
#
_entry.id   AF-A0A2M4A3J6-F1
#
_cell.length_a   1.000
_cell.length_b   1.000
_cell.length_c   1.000
_cell.angle_alpha   90.00
_cell.angle_beta   90.00
_cell.angle_gamma   90.00
#
_symmetry.space_group_name_H-M   'P 1'
#
loop_
_entity.id
_entity.type
_entity.pdbx_description
1 polymer ?
#
loop_
_entity_poly.entity_id
_entity_poly.type
_entity_poly.pdbx_seq_one_letter_code
_entity_poly.pdbx_strand_id
1 'polypeptide(L)'
;MSSLRVSLLWLVVVAGLAICSAQIGPFVPTTTTSEPRTTSETTTVEPKTTTVAPTTTTVAPTTTTPQPTTTTVAPTTTSTTEAPITTTAVPPKPTPTPDPAMGTWSYAENNKTCVIAQMAMQFNLSYYDDANAPRNVLYNIPSNASVKSGSCGNETNYIELLWFTSETSRQESTLKIAFALNATENDFALTELKLNLSTAGPAFPNAKVGEFVVLSNNQTLFKTPLKMSYHCNKAQVLNMTVNATGLAQPTVVVTKLQLEAFHEKGTNKFSIAKDCEAIDTPDIVPIAVGCALVTLIIIMLIAYLVGRNSGQGYVSF
;
A
#
# COMPACT_ATOMS: atom_id res chain seq x y z
N MET A 1 14.34 -11.62 64.32
CA MET A 1 13.39 -12.06 63.26
C MET A 1 12.55 -10.92 62.67
N SER A 2 12.53 -9.71 63.24
CA SER A 2 11.86 -8.52 62.69
C SER A 2 12.59 -7.92 61.46
N SER A 3 13.92 -7.95 61.45
CA SER A 3 14.74 -7.41 60.33
C SER A 3 14.55 -8.14 59.00
N LEU A 4 14.32 -9.47 59.03
CA LEU A 4 14.09 -10.28 57.83
C LEU A 4 12.71 -10.01 57.18
N ARG A 5 11.68 -9.69 57.98
CA ARG A 5 10.32 -9.43 57.47
C ARG A 5 10.22 -8.07 56.75
N VAL A 6 10.96 -7.07 57.23
CA VAL A 6 11.04 -5.74 56.58
C VAL A 6 11.83 -5.81 55.27
N SER A 7 12.88 -6.63 55.22
CA SER A 7 13.71 -6.81 54.02
C SER A 7 12.97 -7.55 52.89
N LEU A 8 12.11 -8.52 53.22
CA LEU A 8 11.29 -9.23 52.23
C LEU A 8 10.14 -8.37 51.67
N LEU A 9 9.53 -7.53 52.51
CA LEU A 9 8.52 -6.55 52.09
C LEU A 9 9.13 -5.48 51.17
N TRP A 10 10.35 -5.02 51.45
CA TRP A 10 11.09 -4.13 50.55
C TRP A 10 11.46 -4.81 49.23
N LEU A 11 11.87 -6.08 49.24
CA LEU A 11 12.19 -6.83 48.02
C LEU A 11 10.97 -7.06 47.12
N VAL A 12 9.78 -7.29 47.67
CA VAL A 12 8.55 -7.45 46.87
C VAL A 12 8.06 -6.11 46.31
N VAL A 13 8.19 -5.01 47.07
CA VAL A 13 7.86 -3.66 46.58
C VAL A 13 8.83 -3.24 45.47
N VAL A 14 10.13 -3.51 45.62
CA VAL A 14 11.15 -3.20 44.58
C VAL A 14 11.01 -4.12 43.36
N ALA A 15 10.66 -5.40 43.53
CA ALA A 15 10.38 -6.30 42.40
C ALA A 15 9.08 -5.93 41.66
N GLY A 16 8.04 -5.48 42.36
CA GLY A 16 6.80 -4.97 41.75
C GLY A 16 7.02 -3.66 40.97
N LEU A 17 7.89 -2.78 41.46
CA LEU A 17 8.31 -1.56 40.74
C LEU A 17 9.24 -1.85 39.55
N ALA A 18 10.08 -2.90 39.62
CA ALA A 18 10.94 -3.30 38.52
C ALA A 18 10.17 -3.93 37.34
N ILE A 19 9.07 -4.63 37.60
CA ILE A 19 8.26 -5.27 36.54
C ILE A 19 7.34 -4.25 35.82
N CYS A 20 7.03 -3.11 36.44
CA CYS A 20 6.28 -2.02 35.78
C CYS A 20 7.19 -1.14 34.89
N SER A 21 8.51 -1.23 35.04
CA SER A 21 9.48 -0.36 34.37
C SER A 21 9.99 -0.89 33.02
N ALA A 22 9.56 -2.09 32.60
CA ALA A 22 10.05 -2.72 31.36
C ALA A 22 9.16 -2.53 30.12
N GLN A 23 8.03 -1.83 30.22
CA GLN A 23 7.08 -1.68 29.09
C GLN A 23 6.49 -0.28 28.88
N ILE A 24 6.97 0.76 29.56
CA ILE A 24 6.40 2.12 29.40
C ILE A 24 7.52 3.08 29.03
N GLY A 25 7.65 3.35 27.72
CA GLY A 25 8.42 4.49 27.22
C GLY A 25 7.84 5.82 27.72
N PRO A 26 8.61 6.92 27.69
CA PRO A 26 8.26 8.15 28.38
C PRO A 26 6.97 8.77 27.83
N PHE A 27 5.92 8.78 28.65
CA PHE A 27 4.70 9.55 28.44
C PHE A 27 4.98 11.03 28.70
N VAL A 28 4.87 11.85 27.65
CA VAL A 28 4.80 13.32 27.74
C VAL A 28 3.34 13.70 27.98
N PRO A 29 3.00 14.43 29.06
CA PRO A 29 1.62 14.88 29.27
C PRO A 29 1.35 16.11 28.39
N THR A 30 0.55 15.94 27.33
CA THR A 30 -0.01 17.08 26.58
C THR A 30 -1.30 17.53 27.25
N THR A 31 -1.23 18.65 27.98
CA THR A 31 -2.38 19.43 28.42
C THR A 31 -3.18 19.93 27.23
N THR A 32 -4.41 19.44 27.05
CA THR A 32 -5.36 19.96 26.07
C THR A 32 -6.14 21.12 26.70
N THR A 33 -5.78 22.35 26.34
CA THR A 33 -6.60 23.54 26.57
C THR A 33 -7.62 23.63 25.44
N SER A 34 -8.90 23.54 25.79
CA SER A 34 -10.03 23.76 24.88
C SER A 34 -10.32 25.26 24.74
N GLU A 35 -10.18 25.80 23.53
CA GLU A 35 -10.68 27.14 23.16
C GLU A 35 -11.84 27.00 22.14
N PRO A 36 -12.86 27.90 22.15
CA PRO A 36 -14.14 27.65 21.51
C PRO A 36 -14.10 27.75 19.98
N ARG A 37 -14.83 26.85 19.33
CA ARG A 37 -15.08 26.85 17.89
C ARG A 37 -16.16 27.87 17.53
N THR A 38 -15.77 28.90 16.79
CA THR A 38 -16.69 29.86 16.16
C THR A 38 -17.43 29.19 15.00
N THR A 39 -18.75 29.26 15.08
CA THR A 39 -19.74 28.92 14.06
C THR A 39 -19.62 29.87 12.86
N SER A 40 -19.50 29.32 11.65
CA SER A 40 -19.84 30.05 10.43
C SER A 40 -20.73 29.19 9.54
N GLU A 41 -21.78 29.84 9.06
CA GLU A 41 -23.03 29.30 8.57
C GLU A 41 -22.95 28.70 7.17
N THR A 42 -23.86 27.75 6.95
CA THR A 42 -24.22 27.09 5.71
C THR A 42 -24.80 28.05 4.69
N THR A 43 -24.45 27.90 3.41
CA THR A 43 -25.37 28.27 2.32
C THR A 43 -25.40 27.15 1.29
N THR A 44 -26.49 26.39 1.37
CA THR A 44 -26.94 25.37 0.42
C THR A 44 -27.51 26.07 -0.81
N VAL A 45 -27.05 25.68 -2.00
CA VAL A 45 -27.79 25.93 -3.25
C VAL A 45 -27.81 24.63 -4.05
N GLU A 46 -29.01 24.12 -4.27
CA GLU A 46 -29.35 22.98 -5.15
C GLU A 46 -30.54 23.42 -6.05
N PRO A 47 -30.96 22.63 -7.06
CA PRO A 47 -30.39 22.50 -8.39
C PRO A 47 -31.30 23.10 -9.49
N LYS A 48 -30.81 23.21 -10.72
CA LYS A 48 -31.69 23.37 -11.90
C LYS A 48 -31.39 22.29 -12.94
N THR A 49 -32.22 21.26 -12.93
CA THR A 49 -32.23 20.16 -13.90
C THR A 49 -33.16 20.54 -15.05
N THR A 50 -32.66 20.51 -16.29
CA THR A 50 -33.47 20.68 -17.50
C THR A 50 -33.60 19.33 -18.19
N THR A 51 -34.81 18.77 -18.15
CA THR A 51 -35.21 17.54 -18.84
C THR A 51 -35.46 17.82 -20.31
N VAL A 52 -34.83 17.06 -21.22
CA VAL A 52 -35.15 17.04 -22.66
C VAL A 52 -35.78 15.69 -22.99
N ALA A 53 -36.95 15.73 -23.62
CA ALA A 53 -37.74 14.57 -24.02
C ALA A 53 -37.11 13.86 -25.25
N PRO A 54 -37.18 12.52 -25.35
CA PRO A 54 -36.81 11.82 -26.58
C PRO A 54 -37.98 11.75 -27.57
N THR A 55 -37.72 12.15 -28.81
CA THR A 55 -38.64 12.02 -29.95
C THR A 55 -38.51 10.62 -30.55
N THR A 56 -39.61 9.87 -30.57
CA THR A 56 -39.70 8.53 -31.15
C THR A 56 -40.08 8.61 -32.63
N THR A 57 -39.19 8.20 -33.54
CA THR A 57 -39.51 8.08 -34.97
C THR A 57 -39.83 6.63 -35.32
N THR A 58 -41.07 6.41 -35.76
CA THR A 58 -41.61 5.13 -36.24
C THR A 58 -41.23 4.93 -37.70
N VAL A 59 -40.65 3.77 -38.05
CA VAL A 59 -40.43 3.36 -39.45
C VAL A 59 -41.31 2.14 -39.74
N ALA A 60 -42.07 2.25 -40.84
CA ALA A 60 -43.06 1.29 -41.30
C ALA A 60 -42.45 -0.01 -41.85
N PRO A 61 -43.18 -1.15 -41.82
CA PRO A 61 -42.70 -2.42 -42.35
C PRO A 61 -42.96 -2.51 -43.86
N THR A 62 -41.93 -2.90 -44.62
CA THR A 62 -42.03 -3.21 -46.05
C THR A 62 -42.35 -4.70 -46.22
N THR A 63 -43.51 -4.98 -46.81
CA THR A 63 -44.00 -6.31 -47.17
C THR A 63 -43.44 -6.73 -48.53
N THR A 64 -42.78 -7.89 -48.62
CA THR A 64 -42.45 -8.53 -49.90
C THR A 64 -42.98 -9.96 -49.94
N THR A 65 -43.85 -10.19 -50.93
CA THR A 65 -44.51 -11.44 -51.29
C THR A 65 -43.52 -12.45 -51.91
N PRO A 66 -43.55 -13.75 -51.56
CA PRO A 66 -42.79 -14.77 -52.27
C PRO A 66 -43.55 -15.33 -53.49
N GLN A 67 -42.86 -15.44 -54.62
CA GLN A 67 -43.30 -16.16 -55.82
C GLN A 67 -42.86 -17.63 -55.74
N PRO A 68 -43.68 -18.62 -56.17
CA PRO A 68 -43.35 -20.03 -56.08
C PRO A 68 -42.68 -20.52 -57.37
N THR A 69 -41.61 -21.32 -57.24
CA THR A 69 -41.10 -22.09 -58.39
C THR A 69 -40.66 -23.49 -57.94
N THR A 70 -41.57 -24.41 -58.22
CA THR A 70 -41.42 -25.77 -58.80
C THR A 70 -40.23 -26.65 -58.42
N THR A 71 -40.61 -27.76 -57.80
CA THR A 71 -39.89 -29.00 -57.53
C THR A 71 -39.39 -29.69 -58.80
N THR A 72 -38.18 -30.25 -58.76
CA THR A 72 -37.75 -31.35 -59.63
C THR A 72 -36.93 -32.32 -58.78
N VAL A 73 -37.33 -33.60 -58.79
CA VAL A 73 -36.78 -34.70 -58.01
C VAL A 73 -35.91 -35.58 -58.90
N ALA A 74 -34.75 -35.99 -58.36
CA ALA A 74 -34.02 -37.28 -58.52
C ALA A 74 -32.50 -37.10 -58.78
N PRO A 75 -31.62 -38.08 -58.46
CA PRO A 75 -31.74 -39.24 -57.57
C PRO A 75 -30.69 -39.27 -56.44
N THR A 76 -30.98 -40.10 -55.44
CA THR A 76 -30.19 -40.41 -54.24
C THR A 76 -28.84 -41.07 -54.56
N THR A 77 -27.74 -40.49 -54.07
CA THR A 77 -26.47 -41.18 -53.85
C THR A 77 -26.07 -41.04 -52.38
N THR A 78 -26.08 -42.17 -51.66
CA THR A 78 -25.63 -42.30 -50.28
C THR A 78 -24.10 -42.21 -50.23
N SER A 79 -23.59 -41.07 -49.75
CA SER A 79 -22.18 -40.86 -49.40
C SER A 79 -22.10 -40.48 -47.93
N THR A 80 -21.70 -41.43 -47.08
CA THR A 80 -21.40 -41.19 -45.67
C THR A 80 -20.07 -40.45 -45.59
N THR A 81 -20.12 -39.11 -45.57
CA THR A 81 -18.97 -38.25 -45.26
C THR A 81 -19.14 -37.75 -43.84
N GLU A 82 -18.29 -38.25 -42.94
CA GLU A 82 -18.19 -37.82 -41.55
C GLU A 82 -17.88 -36.32 -41.50
N ALA A 83 -18.69 -35.57 -40.76
CA ALA A 83 -18.48 -34.14 -40.58
C ALA A 83 -17.16 -33.90 -39.81
N PRO A 84 -16.33 -32.92 -40.21
CA PRO A 84 -15.15 -32.56 -39.42
C PRO A 84 -15.60 -31.98 -38.08
N ILE A 85 -15.32 -32.73 -37.00
CA ILE A 85 -15.42 -32.23 -35.63
C ILE A 85 -14.47 -31.04 -35.49
N THR A 86 -15.03 -29.84 -35.55
CA THR A 86 -14.31 -28.63 -35.18
C THR A 86 -14.16 -28.63 -33.67
N THR A 87 -13.03 -29.15 -33.19
CA THR A 87 -12.60 -28.97 -31.81
C THR A 87 -12.33 -27.49 -31.61
N THR A 88 -13.33 -26.75 -31.11
CA THR A 88 -13.16 -25.36 -30.69
C THR A 88 -12.16 -25.35 -29.54
N ALA A 89 -10.90 -25.08 -29.86
CA ALA A 89 -9.87 -24.82 -28.87
C ALA A 89 -10.33 -23.62 -28.04
N VAL A 90 -10.55 -23.86 -26.74
CA VAL A 90 -10.80 -22.80 -25.76
C VAL A 90 -9.66 -21.78 -25.88
N PRO A 91 -9.96 -20.48 -25.96
CA PRO A 91 -8.92 -19.45 -26.03
C PRO A 91 -7.95 -19.63 -24.86
N PRO A 92 -6.62 -19.50 -25.08
CA PRO A 92 -5.65 -19.68 -24.01
C PRO A 92 -5.96 -18.69 -22.89
N LYS A 93 -6.28 -19.24 -21.71
CA LYS A 93 -6.38 -18.48 -20.46
C LYS A 93 -5.09 -17.66 -20.31
N PRO A 94 -5.15 -16.33 -20.11
CA PRO A 94 -3.96 -15.52 -19.96
C PRO A 94 -3.13 -16.07 -18.80
N THR A 95 -1.87 -16.39 -19.08
CA THR A 95 -0.89 -16.79 -18.08
C THR A 95 -0.86 -15.70 -16.99
N PRO A 96 -1.03 -16.04 -15.70
CA PRO A 96 -0.95 -15.04 -14.64
C PRO A 96 0.43 -14.40 -14.68
N THR A 97 0.47 -13.06 -14.79
CA THR A 97 1.71 -12.29 -14.70
C THR A 97 2.38 -12.65 -13.36
N PRO A 98 3.68 -13.00 -13.35
CA PRO A 98 4.37 -13.36 -12.12
C PRO A 98 4.36 -12.21 -11.12
N ASP A 99 4.33 -12.54 -9.83
CA ASP A 99 4.40 -11.55 -8.76
C ASP A 99 5.67 -10.69 -8.89
N PRO A 100 5.59 -9.37 -8.60
CA PRO A 100 6.74 -8.49 -8.74
C PRO A 100 7.86 -8.91 -7.76
N ALA A 101 9.09 -8.94 -8.27
CA ALA A 101 10.26 -9.15 -7.45
C ALA A 101 10.55 -7.91 -6.59
N MET A 102 11.02 -8.13 -5.37
CA MET A 102 11.40 -7.05 -4.46
C MET A 102 12.78 -6.51 -4.83
N GLY A 103 12.86 -5.20 -5.06
CA GLY A 103 14.12 -4.49 -5.18
C GLY A 103 14.49 -3.78 -3.88
N THR A 104 15.76 -3.41 -3.74
CA THR A 104 16.27 -2.59 -2.65
C THR A 104 17.28 -1.60 -3.20
N TRP A 105 17.03 -0.32 -2.97
CA TRP A 105 17.81 0.79 -3.49
C TRP A 105 18.09 1.80 -2.39
N SER A 106 19.20 2.49 -2.51
CA SER A 106 19.58 3.56 -1.58
C SER A 106 20.31 4.67 -2.33
N TYR A 107 20.09 5.91 -1.90
CA TYR A 107 20.83 7.06 -2.39
C TYR A 107 21.58 7.72 -1.24
N ALA A 108 22.85 8.04 -1.48
CA ALA A 108 23.73 8.65 -0.50
C ALA A 108 24.51 9.81 -1.12
N GLU A 109 24.67 10.86 -0.35
CA GLU A 109 25.43 12.05 -0.71
C GLU A 109 26.30 12.45 0.48
N ASN A 110 27.55 12.84 0.26
CA ASN A 110 28.49 13.22 1.33
C ASN A 110 28.63 12.16 2.45
N ASN A 111 28.68 10.88 2.10
CA ASN A 111 28.72 9.73 3.03
C ASN A 111 27.50 9.60 3.96
N LYS A 112 26.39 10.30 3.65
CA LYS A 112 25.12 10.17 4.35
C LYS A 112 24.10 9.55 3.40
N THR A 113 23.58 8.39 3.77
CA THR A 113 22.45 7.78 3.05
C THR A 113 21.22 8.56 3.42
N CYS A 114 20.44 9.04 2.45
CA CYS A 114 19.29 9.90 2.72
C CYS A 114 17.97 9.34 2.20
N VAL A 115 18.02 8.35 1.30
CA VAL A 115 16.86 7.56 0.86
C VAL A 115 17.23 6.08 0.90
N ILE A 116 16.37 5.26 1.49
CA ILE A 116 16.42 3.80 1.43
C ILE A 116 15.02 3.34 1.02
N ALA A 117 14.93 2.54 -0.04
CA ALA A 117 13.68 2.08 -0.61
C ALA A 117 13.73 0.58 -0.87
N GLN A 118 12.82 -0.16 -0.25
CA GLN A 118 12.59 -1.58 -0.49
C GLN A 118 11.12 -1.78 -0.83
N MET A 119 10.85 -2.35 -2.00
CA MET A 119 9.48 -2.58 -2.47
C MET A 119 9.46 -3.49 -3.70
N ALA A 120 8.30 -4.07 -3.95
CA ALA A 120 7.95 -4.72 -5.21
C ALA A 120 6.73 -4.01 -5.81
N MET A 121 6.83 -3.57 -7.06
CA MET A 121 5.80 -2.78 -7.74
C MET A 121 5.31 -3.45 -9.03
N GLN A 122 4.00 -3.51 -9.19
CA GLN A 122 3.33 -3.92 -10.42
C GLN A 122 2.35 -2.84 -10.86
N PHE A 123 2.61 -2.25 -12.02
CA PHE A 123 1.73 -1.29 -12.64
C PHE A 123 0.68 -1.98 -13.49
N ASN A 124 -0.57 -1.57 -13.36
CA ASN A 124 -1.64 -1.87 -14.29
C ASN A 124 -1.92 -0.61 -15.10
N LEU A 125 -1.50 -0.61 -16.37
CA LEU A 125 -1.56 0.55 -17.24
C LEU A 125 -2.01 0.17 -18.65
N SER A 126 -2.37 1.19 -19.42
CA SER A 126 -2.68 1.04 -20.83
C SER A 126 -1.65 1.75 -21.71
N TYR A 127 -1.48 1.28 -22.94
CA TYR A 127 -0.65 1.91 -23.97
C TYR A 127 -1.36 1.83 -25.33
N TYR A 128 -0.90 2.58 -26.33
CA TYR A 128 -1.41 2.52 -27.69
C TYR A 128 -0.56 1.59 -28.56
N ASP A 129 -1.21 0.70 -29.28
CA ASP A 129 -0.55 -0.05 -30.36
C ASP A 129 -0.34 0.83 -31.62
N ASP A 130 0.34 0.26 -32.61
CA ASP A 130 0.59 0.85 -33.92
C ASP A 130 -0.69 1.28 -34.67
N ALA A 131 -1.82 0.62 -34.39
CA ALA A 131 -3.15 0.96 -34.91
C ALA A 131 -3.91 2.02 -34.08
N ASN A 132 -3.30 2.64 -33.07
CA ASN A 132 -3.94 3.55 -32.11
C ASN A 132 -5.04 2.91 -31.25
N ALA A 133 -5.06 1.59 -31.13
CA ALA A 133 -5.98 0.90 -30.25
C ALA A 133 -5.37 0.77 -28.84
N PRO A 134 -6.11 1.08 -27.77
CA PRO A 134 -5.62 0.93 -26.41
C PRO A 134 -5.42 -0.55 -26.07
N ARG A 135 -4.32 -0.86 -25.40
CA ARG A 135 -3.96 -2.18 -24.88
C ARG A 135 -3.61 -2.07 -23.41
N ASN A 136 -4.01 -3.05 -22.61
CA ASN A 136 -3.69 -3.11 -21.18
C ASN A 136 -2.52 -4.05 -20.93
N VAL A 137 -1.70 -3.72 -19.95
CA VAL A 137 -0.55 -4.52 -19.55
C VAL A 137 -0.33 -4.40 -18.04
N LEU A 138 0.03 -5.54 -17.44
CA LEU A 138 0.63 -5.58 -16.11
C LEU A 138 2.14 -5.55 -16.25
N TYR A 139 2.78 -4.52 -15.71
CA TYR A 139 4.21 -4.29 -15.83
C TYR A 139 4.88 -4.27 -14.46
N ASN A 140 5.79 -5.22 -14.23
CA ASN A 140 6.59 -5.29 -13.01
C ASN A 140 7.82 -4.39 -13.12
N ILE A 141 8.10 -3.61 -12.08
CA ILE A 141 9.38 -2.89 -12.00
C ILE A 141 10.50 -3.89 -11.75
N PRO A 142 11.60 -3.87 -12.52
CA PRO A 142 12.72 -4.78 -12.31
C PRO A 142 13.41 -4.55 -10.96
N SER A 143 13.61 -5.62 -10.19
CA SER A 143 14.31 -5.54 -8.89
C SER A 143 15.79 -5.15 -9.03
N ASN A 144 16.36 -5.30 -10.21
CA ASN A 144 17.73 -4.93 -10.57
C ASN A 144 17.84 -3.58 -11.28
N ALA A 145 16.80 -2.74 -11.26
CA ALA A 145 16.88 -1.36 -11.74
C ALA A 145 18.06 -0.64 -11.06
N SER A 146 18.81 0.16 -11.83
CA SER A 146 19.94 0.92 -11.30
C SER A 146 19.49 2.27 -10.77
N VAL A 147 20.27 2.87 -9.87
CA VAL A 147 20.02 4.25 -9.43
C VAL A 147 20.59 5.20 -10.49
N LYS A 148 19.73 6.00 -11.11
CA LYS A 148 20.10 7.02 -12.11
C LYS A 148 20.55 8.32 -11.45
N SER A 149 19.75 8.79 -10.50
CA SER A 149 19.96 10.07 -9.83
C SER A 149 19.28 10.08 -8.46
N GLY A 150 19.53 11.11 -7.67
CA GLY A 150 18.91 11.32 -6.38
C GLY A 150 19.30 12.68 -5.81
N SER A 151 18.74 13.03 -4.67
CA SER A 151 19.14 14.23 -3.93
C SER A 151 18.88 14.07 -2.44
N CYS A 152 19.82 14.56 -1.63
CA CYS A 152 19.71 14.64 -0.18
C CYS A 152 19.50 16.11 0.25
N GLY A 153 18.35 16.68 -0.11
CA GLY A 153 17.99 18.06 0.23
C GLY A 153 17.51 18.22 1.67
N ASN A 154 17.46 19.47 2.12
CA ASN A 154 16.94 19.78 3.47
C ASN A 154 15.42 19.62 3.57
N GLU A 155 14.70 19.89 2.47
CA GLU A 155 13.22 19.83 2.44
C GLU A 155 12.69 18.70 1.56
N THR A 156 13.50 18.18 0.64
CA THR A 156 13.10 17.17 -0.32
C THR A 156 14.25 16.21 -0.57
N ASN A 157 13.94 14.91 -0.45
CA ASN A 157 14.82 13.84 -0.86
C ASN A 157 14.17 13.06 -1.98
N TYR A 158 14.95 12.57 -2.93
CA TYR A 158 14.43 11.65 -3.94
C TYR A 158 15.48 10.65 -4.40
N ILE A 159 14.98 9.55 -4.95
CA ILE A 159 15.77 8.56 -5.69
C ILE A 159 15.07 8.32 -7.03
N GLU A 160 15.86 8.29 -8.10
CA GLU A 160 15.39 7.96 -9.44
C GLU A 160 16.05 6.67 -9.90
N LEU A 161 15.23 5.69 -10.25
CA LEU A 161 15.66 4.39 -10.76
C LEU A 161 15.62 4.39 -12.29
N LEU A 162 16.44 3.55 -12.91
CA LEU A 162 16.53 3.37 -14.36
C LEU A 162 16.66 1.90 -14.74
N TRP A 163 15.99 1.54 -15.84
CA TRP A 163 16.13 0.25 -16.49
C TRP A 163 15.76 0.35 -17.97
N PHE A 164 16.00 -0.73 -18.72
CA PHE A 164 15.60 -0.86 -20.12
C PHE A 164 14.50 -1.92 -20.25
N THR A 165 13.48 -1.64 -21.05
CA THR A 165 12.34 -2.55 -21.29
C THR A 165 12.62 -3.56 -22.40
N SER A 166 13.64 -3.31 -23.22
CA SER A 166 14.11 -4.18 -24.29
C SER A 166 15.63 -4.14 -24.39
N GLU A 167 16.26 -5.28 -24.63
CA GLU A 167 17.71 -5.39 -24.88
C GLU A 167 18.15 -4.67 -26.15
N THR A 168 17.24 -4.50 -27.11
CA THR A 168 17.50 -3.83 -28.39
C THR A 168 17.18 -2.34 -28.38
N SER A 169 16.41 -1.86 -27.39
CA SER A 169 16.06 -0.45 -27.27
C SER A 169 17.06 0.27 -26.39
N ARG A 170 17.49 1.47 -26.81
CA ARG A 170 18.28 2.38 -25.96
C ARG A 170 17.42 3.35 -25.14
N GLN A 171 16.11 3.14 -25.14
CA GLN A 171 15.19 4.01 -24.41
C GLN A 171 15.18 3.64 -22.93
N GLU A 172 15.65 4.57 -22.11
CA GLU A 172 15.65 4.46 -20.66
C GLU A 172 14.24 4.63 -20.11
N SER A 173 13.80 3.67 -19.29
CA SER A 173 12.63 3.84 -18.43
C SER A 173 13.09 4.30 -17.05
N THR A 174 12.36 5.23 -16.42
CA THR A 174 12.70 5.75 -15.10
C THR A 174 11.54 5.72 -14.12
N LEU A 175 11.87 5.56 -12.84
CA LEU A 175 10.92 5.71 -11.73
C LEU A 175 11.52 6.66 -10.69
N LYS A 176 10.90 7.81 -10.51
CA LYS A 176 11.25 8.75 -9.46
C LYS A 176 10.35 8.55 -8.25
N ILE A 177 10.97 8.45 -7.07
CA ILE A 177 10.32 8.35 -5.76
C ILE A 177 10.82 9.55 -4.94
N ALA A 178 9.95 10.52 -4.66
CA ALA A 178 10.30 11.74 -3.95
C ALA A 178 9.52 11.89 -2.64
N PHE A 179 10.22 12.45 -1.66
CA PHE A 179 9.75 12.64 -0.30
C PHE A 179 9.91 14.10 0.10
N ALA A 180 8.93 14.63 0.84
CA ALA A 180 9.00 15.97 1.42
C ALA A 180 9.07 15.89 2.94
N LEU A 181 9.84 16.80 3.52
CA LEU A 181 9.91 17.04 4.95
C LEU A 181 8.74 17.94 5.39
N ASN A 182 8.09 17.59 6.49
CA ASN A 182 7.26 18.49 7.26
C ASN A 182 8.00 18.86 8.55
N ALA A 183 8.66 20.02 8.54
CA ALA A 183 9.46 20.49 9.66
C ALA A 183 8.60 20.81 10.91
N THR A 184 7.33 21.16 10.72
CA THR A 184 6.40 21.45 11.83
C THR A 184 6.05 20.19 12.61
N GLU A 185 5.82 19.08 11.91
CA GLU A 185 5.43 17.80 12.53
C GLU A 185 6.61 16.86 12.76
N ASN A 186 7.82 17.23 12.33
CA ASN A 186 9.03 16.39 12.37
C ASN A 186 8.83 15.01 11.72
N ASP A 187 8.20 15.01 10.55
CA ASP A 187 7.96 13.81 9.74
C ASP A 187 8.26 14.04 8.26
N PHE A 188 8.31 12.95 7.50
CA PHE A 188 8.39 12.97 6.05
C PHE A 188 7.24 12.17 5.45
N ALA A 189 6.92 12.45 4.19
CA ALA A 189 5.94 11.69 3.42
C ALA A 189 6.41 11.50 1.98
N LEU A 190 5.96 10.42 1.34
CA LEU A 190 6.04 10.27 -0.11
C LEU A 190 5.13 11.31 -0.76
N THR A 191 5.64 12.10 -1.70
CA THR A 191 4.89 13.19 -2.35
C THR A 191 4.88 13.11 -3.86
N GLU A 192 5.81 12.38 -4.46
CA GLU A 192 5.84 12.13 -5.91
C GLU A 192 6.26 10.68 -6.18
N LEU A 193 5.43 9.95 -6.90
CA LEU A 193 5.79 8.71 -7.57
C LEU A 193 5.58 8.93 -9.07
N LYS A 194 6.66 8.99 -9.84
CA LYS A 194 6.60 9.29 -11.28
C LYS A 194 7.29 8.22 -12.10
N LEU A 195 6.52 7.55 -12.95
CA LEU A 195 7.00 6.54 -13.89
C LEU A 195 7.09 7.16 -15.29
N ASN A 196 8.22 6.98 -15.94
CA ASN A 196 8.39 7.22 -17.37
C ASN A 196 8.83 5.91 -18.03
N LEU A 197 7.92 5.27 -18.76
CA LEU A 197 8.10 3.90 -19.23
C LEU A 197 8.15 3.84 -20.76
N SER A 198 9.26 3.35 -21.31
CA SER A 198 9.37 3.07 -22.74
C SER A 198 8.52 1.87 -23.12
N THR A 199 7.60 2.04 -24.07
CA THR A 199 6.74 0.94 -24.56
C THR A 199 7.46 0.15 -25.64
N ALA A 200 8.53 -0.56 -25.25
CA ALA A 200 9.34 -1.38 -26.15
C ALA A 200 9.57 -2.78 -25.55
N GLY A 201 9.80 -3.76 -26.42
CA GLY A 201 10.11 -5.13 -26.01
C GLY A 201 8.88 -6.01 -25.81
N PRO A 202 9.06 -7.23 -25.27
CA PRO A 202 8.04 -8.28 -25.28
C PRO A 202 6.82 -7.97 -24.42
N ALA A 203 6.95 -7.09 -23.42
CA ALA A 203 5.81 -6.66 -22.59
C ALA A 203 4.84 -5.73 -23.35
N PHE A 204 5.25 -5.16 -24.48
CA PHE A 204 4.50 -4.17 -25.25
C PHE A 204 4.34 -4.61 -26.72
N PRO A 205 3.63 -5.72 -26.99
CA PRO A 205 3.42 -6.18 -28.36
C PRO A 205 2.72 -5.10 -29.19
N ASN A 206 3.21 -4.91 -30.41
CA ASN A 206 2.73 -3.92 -31.39
C ASN A 206 2.68 -2.48 -30.86
N ALA A 207 3.40 -2.14 -29.79
CA ALA A 207 3.50 -0.76 -29.36
C ALA A 207 4.19 0.10 -30.42
N LYS A 208 3.76 1.35 -30.51
CA LYS A 208 4.41 2.33 -31.37
C LYS A 208 5.87 2.52 -30.98
N VAL A 209 6.74 2.48 -31.99
CA VAL A 209 8.18 2.64 -31.79
C VAL A 209 8.46 4.04 -31.27
N GLY A 210 9.18 4.11 -30.15
CA GLY A 210 9.67 5.37 -29.61
C GLY A 210 8.76 6.01 -28.56
N GLU A 211 7.58 5.45 -28.31
CA GLU A 211 6.58 6.01 -27.37
C GLU A 211 6.90 5.75 -25.90
N PHE A 212 6.33 6.60 -25.05
CA PHE A 212 6.43 6.51 -23.60
C PHE A 212 5.06 6.63 -22.92
N VAL A 213 4.90 5.87 -21.84
CA VAL A 213 3.82 6.05 -20.89
C VAL A 213 4.36 6.80 -19.67
N VAL A 214 3.81 7.99 -19.41
CA VAL A 214 4.17 8.81 -18.25
C VAL A 214 3.03 8.79 -17.25
N LEU A 215 3.31 8.26 -16.05
CA LEU A 215 2.36 8.17 -14.94
C LEU A 215 2.87 8.95 -13.74
N SER A 216 1.98 9.58 -12.98
CA SER A 216 2.33 10.25 -11.72
C SER A 216 1.29 10.10 -10.62
N ASN A 217 1.75 9.92 -9.39
CA ASN A 217 0.95 10.13 -8.17
C ASN A 217 1.64 11.24 -7.36
N ASN A 218 0.91 12.33 -7.13
CA ASN A 218 1.40 13.50 -6.40
C ASN A 218 0.66 13.67 -5.05
N GLN A 219 0.18 12.57 -4.47
CA GLN A 219 -0.49 12.58 -3.18
C GLN A 219 0.54 12.46 -2.05
N THR A 220 0.20 13.02 -0.89
CA THR A 220 0.98 12.83 0.34
C THR A 220 0.64 11.48 0.97
N LEU A 221 1.55 10.52 0.86
CA LEU A 221 1.37 9.13 1.28
C LEU A 221 2.46 8.71 2.28
N PHE A 222 2.19 7.63 3.02
CA PHE A 222 3.21 6.96 3.86
C PHE A 222 3.92 7.88 4.86
N LYS A 223 3.16 8.81 5.46
CA LYS A 223 3.65 9.77 6.44
C LYS A 223 4.32 9.09 7.62
N THR A 224 5.55 9.46 7.92
CA THR A 224 6.45 8.74 8.82
C THR A 224 7.33 9.70 9.62
N PRO A 225 7.39 9.59 10.96
CA PRO A 225 8.29 10.39 11.79
C PRO A 225 9.74 10.29 11.31
N LEU A 226 10.49 11.39 11.45
CA LEU A 226 11.92 11.35 11.20
C LEU A 226 12.62 10.31 12.07
N LYS A 227 13.73 9.76 11.55
CA LYS A 227 14.51 8.68 12.19
C LYS A 227 13.74 7.36 12.35
N MET A 228 12.65 7.20 11.61
CA MET A 228 11.92 5.94 11.45
C MET A 228 11.79 5.58 9.98
N SER A 229 11.53 4.31 9.70
CA SER A 229 11.15 3.84 8.38
C SER A 229 9.64 3.58 8.32
N TYR A 230 8.99 3.81 7.19
CA TYR A 230 7.64 3.31 6.95
C TYR A 230 7.73 1.85 6.57
N HIS A 231 6.94 0.97 7.18
CA HIS A 231 6.88 -0.45 6.82
C HIS A 231 5.42 -0.88 6.63
N CYS A 232 5.16 -1.70 5.61
CA CYS A 232 3.82 -2.24 5.39
C CYS A 232 3.84 -3.63 4.76
N ASN A 233 3.25 -4.58 5.49
CA ASN A 233 3.05 -5.96 5.02
C ASN A 233 1.89 -6.07 4.02
N LYS A 234 0.84 -5.25 4.18
CA LYS A 234 -0.32 -5.26 3.29
C LYS A 234 0.00 -4.57 1.96
N ALA A 235 -0.48 -5.17 0.88
CA ALA A 235 -0.40 -4.58 -0.44
C ALA A 235 -1.09 -3.21 -0.46
N GLN A 236 -0.36 -2.20 -0.93
CA GLN A 236 -0.89 -0.84 -1.13
C GLN A 236 -1.27 -0.68 -2.59
N VAL A 237 -2.47 -0.16 -2.86
CA VAL A 237 -2.92 0.16 -4.22
C VAL A 237 -2.97 1.66 -4.36
N LEU A 238 -2.17 2.22 -5.28
CA LEU A 238 -2.11 3.65 -5.53
C LEU A 238 -2.70 3.96 -6.90
N ASN A 239 -3.54 4.98 -6.96
CA ASN A 239 -4.05 5.51 -8.22
C ASN A 239 -2.98 6.39 -8.87
N MET A 240 -2.76 6.20 -10.17
CA MET A 240 -1.77 6.96 -10.94
C MET A 240 -2.49 7.85 -11.94
N THR A 241 -2.07 9.08 -12.13
CA THR A 241 -2.55 9.97 -13.21
C THR A 241 -1.79 9.67 -14.49
N VAL A 242 -2.48 9.69 -15.63
CA VAL A 242 -1.89 9.54 -16.97
C VAL A 242 -2.13 10.80 -17.79
N ASN A 243 -1.13 11.25 -18.55
CA ASN A 243 -1.23 12.45 -19.38
C ASN A 243 -1.86 12.19 -20.77
N ALA A 244 -2.21 10.94 -21.08
CA ALA A 244 -2.82 10.54 -22.34
C ALA A 244 -4.34 10.41 -22.20
N THR A 245 -5.07 10.98 -23.16
CA THR A 245 -6.52 10.85 -23.25
C THR A 245 -6.89 9.46 -23.77
N GLY A 246 -8.07 8.93 -23.38
CA GLY A 246 -8.62 7.69 -23.93
C GLY A 246 -8.07 6.37 -23.35
N LEU A 247 -7.16 6.44 -22.36
CA LEU A 247 -6.64 5.27 -21.65
C LEU A 247 -7.38 5.02 -20.33
N ALA A 248 -7.39 3.77 -19.86
CA ALA A 248 -7.96 3.43 -18.56
C ALA A 248 -7.14 4.06 -17.42
N GLN A 249 -7.77 4.29 -16.27
CA GLN A 249 -7.09 4.82 -15.08
C GLN A 249 -6.01 3.84 -14.62
N PRO A 250 -4.72 4.22 -14.67
CA PRO A 250 -3.67 3.33 -14.24
C PRO A 250 -3.59 3.26 -12.71
N THR A 251 -3.16 2.10 -12.24
CA THR A 251 -2.92 1.83 -10.81
C THR A 251 -1.57 1.16 -10.64
N VAL A 252 -1.00 1.27 -9.44
CA VAL A 252 0.18 0.50 -9.05
C VAL A 252 -0.10 -0.22 -7.75
N VAL A 253 0.22 -1.52 -7.73
CA VAL A 253 0.23 -2.32 -6.51
C VAL A 253 1.66 -2.36 -5.98
N VAL A 254 1.84 -1.94 -4.73
CA VAL A 254 3.11 -1.91 -4.01
C VAL A 254 3.04 -2.93 -2.88
N THR A 255 4.00 -3.85 -2.84
CA THR A 255 4.10 -4.90 -1.81
C THR A 255 5.49 -4.93 -1.20
N LYS A 256 5.64 -5.57 -0.04
CA LYS A 256 6.92 -5.67 0.70
C LYS A 256 7.55 -4.29 0.91
N LEU A 257 6.71 -3.35 1.34
CA LEU A 257 7.01 -1.93 1.32
C LEU A 257 7.77 -1.55 2.60
N GLN A 258 9.01 -1.09 2.44
CA GLN A 258 9.73 -0.37 3.47
C GLN A 258 10.47 0.84 2.88
N LEU A 259 10.22 2.03 3.43
CA LEU A 259 10.75 3.29 2.93
C LEU A 259 11.33 4.13 4.06
N GLU A 260 12.46 4.77 3.81
CA GLU A 260 13.00 5.77 4.71
C GLU A 260 13.61 6.91 3.90
N ALA A 261 13.25 8.13 4.26
CA ALA A 261 13.82 9.35 3.73
C ALA A 261 14.41 10.20 4.86
N PHE A 262 15.21 11.20 4.51
CA PHE A 262 15.96 12.02 5.45
C PHE A 262 16.80 11.20 6.43
N HIS A 263 17.29 10.05 5.95
CA HIS A 263 18.27 9.27 6.70
C HIS A 263 19.58 10.07 6.82
N GLU A 264 20.27 9.97 7.95
CA GLU A 264 21.46 10.78 8.22
C GLU A 264 22.70 9.94 8.58
N LYS A 265 22.58 8.61 8.53
CA LYS A 265 23.69 7.70 8.86
C LYS A 265 24.44 7.28 7.60
N GLY A 266 25.69 6.89 7.78
CA GLY A 266 26.52 6.29 6.72
C GLY A 266 26.20 4.82 6.46
N THR A 267 24.96 4.38 6.64
CA THR A 267 24.54 2.98 6.48
C THR A 267 23.25 2.88 5.70
N ASN A 268 23.13 1.88 4.83
CA ASN A 268 21.90 1.58 4.09
C ASN A 268 20.92 0.73 4.90
N LYS A 269 20.89 0.91 6.23
CA LYS A 269 20.05 0.14 7.14
C LYS A 269 18.88 1.01 7.59
N PHE A 270 17.68 0.45 7.50
CA PHE A 270 16.49 1.09 8.02
C PHE A 270 16.60 1.36 9.52
N SER A 271 16.06 2.50 9.93
CA SER A 271 15.74 2.82 11.31
C SER A 271 14.49 2.07 11.75
N ILE A 272 14.07 2.28 13.01
CA ILE A 272 12.91 1.61 13.60
C ILE A 272 11.69 1.82 12.71
N ALA A 273 10.96 0.74 12.41
CA ALA A 273 9.82 0.77 11.53
C ALA A 273 8.57 1.33 12.24
N LYS A 274 7.86 2.23 11.56
CA LYS A 274 6.46 2.56 11.77
C LYS A 274 5.65 1.70 10.82
N ASP A 275 4.91 0.75 11.37
CA ASP A 275 3.98 -0.06 10.58
C ASP A 275 2.79 0.78 10.10
N CYS A 276 2.33 0.49 8.87
CA CYS A 276 1.18 1.12 8.23
C CYS A 276 -0.14 0.86 8.96
N GLU A 277 -0.20 -0.25 9.70
CA GLU A 277 -1.29 -0.56 10.59
C GLU A 277 -0.88 -0.06 11.97
N ALA A 278 -1.71 0.77 12.59
CA ALA A 278 -1.60 0.94 14.02
C ALA A 278 -1.66 -0.46 14.64
N ILE A 279 -0.87 -0.70 15.69
CA ILE A 279 -1.15 -1.80 16.61
C ILE A 279 -2.47 -1.43 17.31
N ASP A 280 -3.57 -1.51 16.57
CA ASP A 280 -4.91 -1.53 17.12
C ASP A 280 -4.97 -2.82 17.91
N THR A 281 -4.58 -2.71 19.17
CA THR A 281 -4.79 -3.76 20.17
C THR A 281 -5.99 -3.31 21.00
N PRO A 282 -7.23 -3.50 20.53
CA PRO A 282 -8.40 -3.43 21.40
C PRO A 282 -8.29 -4.44 22.57
N ASP A 283 -7.38 -5.41 22.48
CA ASP A 283 -7.04 -6.38 23.52
C ASP A 283 -6.08 -5.84 24.60
N ILE A 284 -5.48 -4.65 24.43
CA ILE A 284 -4.58 -4.09 25.45
C ILE A 284 -5.32 -3.75 26.75
N VAL A 285 -6.61 -3.36 26.64
CA VAL A 285 -7.45 -3.05 27.80
C VAL A 285 -7.76 -4.33 28.60
N PRO A 286 -8.25 -5.44 28.02
CA PRO A 286 -8.39 -6.71 28.72
C PRO A 286 -7.08 -7.21 29.36
N ILE A 287 -5.94 -7.09 28.67
CA ILE A 287 -4.63 -7.55 29.21
C ILE A 287 -4.20 -6.69 30.39
N ALA A 288 -4.33 -5.36 30.30
CA ALA A 288 -4.00 -4.44 31.39
C ALA A 288 -4.90 -4.68 32.62
N VAL A 289 -6.21 -4.90 32.40
CA VAL A 289 -7.15 -5.25 33.48
C VAL A 289 -6.78 -6.59 34.11
N GLY A 290 -6.42 -7.60 33.31
CA GLY A 290 -5.95 -8.90 33.81
C GLY A 290 -4.73 -8.78 34.71
N CYS A 291 -3.71 -8.02 34.29
CA CYS A 291 -2.51 -7.78 35.11
C CYS A 291 -2.82 -7.02 36.41
N ALA A 292 -3.70 -6.03 36.39
CA ALA A 292 -4.12 -5.29 37.58
C ALA A 292 -4.86 -6.18 38.60
N LEU A 293 -5.72 -7.10 38.13
CA LEU A 293 -6.43 -8.03 39.01
C LEU A 293 -5.48 -9.05 39.67
N VAL A 294 -4.54 -9.62 38.90
CA VAL A 294 -3.56 -10.57 39.43
C VAL A 294 -2.65 -9.91 40.48
N THR A 295 -2.17 -8.70 40.21
CA THR A 295 -1.34 -7.96 41.16
C THR A 295 -2.08 -7.63 42.46
N LEU A 296 -3.35 -7.21 42.40
CA LEU A 296 -4.17 -6.99 43.59
C LEU A 296 -4.36 -8.26 44.43
N ILE A 297 -4.62 -9.41 43.80
CA ILE A 297 -4.77 -10.68 44.51
C ILE A 297 -3.49 -11.07 45.24
N ILE A 298 -2.33 -10.92 44.59
CA ILE A 298 -1.03 -11.22 45.21
C ILE A 298 -0.79 -10.33 46.43
N ILE A 299 -1.07 -9.03 46.33
CA ILE A 299 -0.94 -8.09 47.46
C ILE A 299 -1.85 -8.50 48.62
N MET A 300 -3.11 -8.87 48.32
CA MET A 300 -4.09 -9.32 49.31
C MET A 300 -3.63 -10.59 50.04
N LEU A 301 -3.08 -11.57 49.30
CA LEU A 301 -2.54 -12.80 49.87
C LEU A 301 -1.32 -12.53 50.77
N ILE A 302 -0.42 -11.65 50.37
CA ILE A 302 0.75 -11.27 51.19
C ILE A 302 0.29 -10.59 52.48
N ALA A 303 -0.64 -9.63 52.40
CA ALA A 303 -1.19 -8.95 53.56
C ALA A 303 -1.88 -9.93 54.52
N TYR A 304 -2.65 -10.88 53.99
CA TYR A 304 -3.29 -11.95 54.77
C TYR A 304 -2.27 -12.84 55.48
N LEU A 305 -1.22 -13.28 54.77
CA LEU A 305 -0.17 -14.13 55.35
C LEU A 305 0.61 -13.40 56.45
N VAL A 306 0.92 -12.10 56.28
CA VAL A 306 1.58 -11.30 57.31
C VAL A 306 0.67 -11.08 58.53
N GLY A 307 -0.61 -10.75 58.31
CA GLY A 307 -1.59 -10.58 59.39
C GLY A 307 -1.85 -11.87 60.18
N ARG A 308 -2.02 -12.99 59.48
CA ARG A 308 -2.21 -14.31 60.11
C ARG A 308 -1.00 -14.74 60.94
N ASN A 309 0.22 -14.45 60.47
CA ASN A 309 1.45 -14.75 61.17
C ASN A 309 1.73 -13.80 62.36
N SER A 310 0.82 -12.86 62.64
CA SER A 310 0.85 -11.95 63.78
C SER A 310 -0.17 -12.33 64.88
N GLY A 311 -1.06 -13.29 64.61
CA GLY A 311 -2.16 -13.69 65.50
C GLY A 311 -1.85 -14.82 66.51
N GLN A 312 -0.62 -15.33 66.59
CA GLN A 312 -0.22 -16.40 67.53
C GLN A 312 0.63 -15.91 68.72
N GLY A 313 0.58 -14.63 69.07
CA GLY A 313 1.52 -14.02 70.03
C GLY A 313 0.93 -13.37 71.28
N TYR A 314 -0.37 -13.43 71.54
CA TYR A 314 -0.94 -12.90 72.79
C TYR A 314 -1.98 -13.87 73.37
N VAL A 315 -1.51 -14.82 74.17
CA VAL A 315 -2.29 -15.37 75.28
C VAL A 315 -1.57 -14.95 76.56
N SER A 316 -2.07 -13.90 77.18
CA SER A 316 -1.80 -13.61 78.59
C SER A 316 -2.60 -14.60 79.43
N PHE A 317 -1.91 -15.39 80.25
CA PHE A 317 -2.17 -15.59 81.69
C PHE A 317 -0.93 -16.23 82.31
#